data_AF-A0A8H2WC14-F1
#
_entry.id   AF-A0A8H2WC14-F1
#
_cell.length_a   1.000
_cell.length_b   1.000
_cell.length_c   1.000
_cell.angle_alpha   90.00
_cell.angle_beta   90.00
_cell.angle_gamma   90.00
#
_symmetry.space_group_name_H-M   'P 1'
#
loop_
_entity.id
_entity.type
_entity.pdbx_description
1 polymer ?
#
loop_
_entity_poly.entity_id
_entity_poly.type
_entity_poly.pdbx_seq_one_letter_code
_entity_poly.pdbx_strand_id
1 'polypeptide(L)'
;MIVGGGAVFEYGPWEDPAARAAWHVEEFEDAEPVPHTGPIPFNPNSGAAAGNEETAYEWIRLDPEMMWVARTELKQSGVMWASQLARERDVGAQMEAIWAFGGGGEGLGPAAGTGLCGGLAYGTGSLAMGANGPGSSISGSVVTSPGLYSSFGSIASSGAVSTALCQTVLVPAYFFRVRCAAARALASQGAPGLFHLLKIWTKWCYEPDSNNGNGGDGFAQRFIPRPNDFSDFQEYFVRKAVITALAQLRDGMSGTGAWLGGALVRGTIVDQLVYNDNNGNTYADDMYIATLISALGTALIPPDASERNELAHNHTVEMEMEEAMRRQMEEDENAEVLRRAVTQVERYRARDRLVPSRHNVISIAAIQWYLTIMMSGLVSNDPRLFLAYSQEANAIGLRTAAMDALLLMKWWRTKALIQYIFAVVAHDPSRDVRRHVARSIVTTLAVLHAVGDVRPAGRDEPLLVVEDDSGAPKDRAKKGEGDMLVKSLKKE
;
A
#
# COMPACT_ATOMS: atom_id res chain seq x y z
N MET A 1 6.29 -30.13 42.09
CA MET A 1 7.06 -30.87 41.07
C MET A 1 6.06 -31.28 40.00
N ILE A 2 5.80 -30.38 39.05
CA ILE A 2 4.93 -30.62 37.90
C ILE A 2 5.88 -30.66 36.72
N VAL A 3 6.12 -31.84 36.17
CA VAL A 3 6.88 -32.03 34.94
C VAL A 3 5.93 -31.64 33.81
N GLY A 4 6.11 -30.42 33.30
CA GLY A 4 5.41 -29.92 32.12
C GLY A 4 5.92 -30.65 30.89
N GLY A 5 5.07 -31.51 30.33
CA GLY A 5 5.25 -32.02 28.96
C GLY A 5 5.00 -30.88 27.98
N GLY A 6 6.03 -30.51 27.23
CA GLY A 6 5.89 -29.61 26.09
C GLY A 6 5.07 -30.29 24.99
N ALA A 7 3.93 -29.72 24.66
CA ALA A 7 3.30 -29.93 23.36
C ALA A 7 3.71 -28.75 22.48
N VAL A 8 4.67 -29.06 21.61
CA VAL A 8 5.17 -28.23 20.52
C VAL A 8 4.26 -28.47 19.31
N PHE A 9 3.82 -27.40 18.64
CA PHE A 9 3.29 -27.34 17.26
C PHE A 9 2.20 -28.36 16.85
N GLU A 10 0.93 -27.94 16.75
CA GLU A 10 -0.08 -28.69 15.99
C GLU A 10 -0.33 -28.02 14.62
N TYR A 11 0.24 -28.61 13.57
CA TYR A 11 -0.06 -28.37 12.15
C TYR A 11 -1.40 -29.03 11.73
N GLY A 12 -2.43 -29.00 12.58
CA GLY A 12 -3.66 -29.80 12.38
C GLY A 12 -4.56 -29.46 11.17
N PRO A 13 -4.72 -28.19 10.72
CA PRO A 13 -5.71 -27.87 9.68
C PRO A 13 -5.22 -27.96 8.24
N TRP A 14 -3.93 -28.14 7.97
CA TRP A 14 -3.34 -28.02 6.62
C TRP A 14 -2.87 -29.36 6.05
N GLU A 15 -2.95 -30.43 6.82
CA GLU A 15 -2.62 -31.80 6.39
C GLU A 15 -3.85 -32.55 5.87
N ASP A 16 -5.06 -32.15 6.28
CA ASP A 16 -6.31 -32.73 5.77
C ASP A 16 -6.49 -32.40 4.27
N PRO A 17 -6.61 -33.41 3.38
CA PRO A 17 -6.84 -33.18 1.95
C PRO A 17 -8.00 -32.24 1.63
N ALA A 18 -9.07 -32.26 2.43
CA ALA A 18 -10.22 -31.38 2.22
C ALA A 18 -9.88 -29.91 2.53
N ALA A 19 -9.15 -29.66 3.60
CA ALA A 19 -8.68 -28.32 3.95
C ALA A 19 -7.61 -27.83 2.96
N ARG A 20 -6.71 -28.71 2.50
CA ARG A 20 -5.73 -28.39 1.46
C ARG A 20 -6.38 -27.94 0.16
N ALA A 21 -7.40 -28.67 -0.29
CA ALA A 21 -8.18 -28.29 -1.45
C ALA A 21 -8.90 -26.95 -1.23
N ALA A 22 -9.55 -26.77 -0.08
CA ALA A 22 -10.28 -25.54 0.22
C ALA A 22 -9.36 -24.31 0.22
N TRP A 23 -8.14 -24.42 0.77
CA TRP A 23 -7.21 -23.31 0.90
C TRP A 23 -6.28 -23.12 -0.30
N HIS A 24 -6.42 -23.92 -1.38
CA HIS A 24 -5.52 -23.88 -2.55
C HIS A 24 -4.05 -23.92 -2.11
N VAL A 25 -3.73 -24.89 -1.25
CA VAL A 25 -2.39 -25.06 -0.70
C VAL A 25 -1.44 -25.47 -1.81
N GLU A 26 -0.49 -24.60 -2.12
CA GLU A 26 0.65 -24.91 -2.98
C GLU A 26 1.90 -25.07 -2.10
N GLU A 27 2.72 -26.05 -2.45
CA GLU A 27 4.02 -26.27 -1.83
C GLU A 27 5.11 -25.84 -2.79
N PHE A 28 6.27 -25.49 -2.27
CA PHE A 28 7.43 -25.31 -3.12
C PHE A 28 7.76 -26.67 -3.72
N GLU A 29 7.80 -26.76 -5.06
CA GLU A 29 8.30 -27.97 -5.70
C GLU A 29 9.74 -28.20 -5.24
N ASP A 30 9.99 -29.33 -4.57
CA ASP A 30 11.32 -29.90 -4.54
C ASP A 30 11.67 -30.14 -6.00
N ALA A 31 12.51 -29.31 -6.59
CA ALA A 31 12.88 -29.44 -7.98
C ALA A 31 13.68 -30.75 -8.14
N GLU A 32 13.00 -31.89 -8.31
CA GLU A 32 13.63 -33.08 -8.85
C GLU A 32 14.02 -32.72 -10.29
N PRO A 33 15.32 -32.63 -10.62
CA PRO A 33 15.71 -32.32 -11.97
C PRO A 33 15.32 -33.49 -12.88
N VAL A 34 14.86 -33.18 -14.10
CA VAL A 34 14.64 -34.17 -15.15
C VAL A 34 15.89 -35.05 -15.26
N PRO A 35 15.79 -36.39 -15.21
CA PRO A 35 16.96 -37.26 -15.20
C PRO A 35 17.80 -36.99 -16.45
N HIS A 36 18.98 -36.43 -16.24
CA HIS A 36 19.90 -36.08 -17.32
C HIS A 36 20.51 -37.38 -17.85
N THR A 37 19.97 -37.89 -18.94
CA THR A 37 20.53 -39.02 -19.69
C THR A 37 21.61 -38.51 -20.66
N GLY A 38 22.73 -38.02 -20.11
CA GLY A 38 23.90 -37.67 -20.93
C GLY A 38 25.02 -36.98 -20.15
N PRO A 39 26.28 -37.07 -20.61
CA PRO A 39 27.40 -36.33 -20.02
C PRO A 39 27.21 -34.82 -20.22
N ILE A 40 27.32 -34.05 -19.15
CA ILE A 40 27.16 -32.60 -19.11
C ILE A 40 28.35 -31.93 -19.84
N PRO A 41 28.14 -31.10 -20.88
CA PRO A 41 29.21 -30.30 -21.46
C PRO A 41 29.58 -29.15 -20.51
N PHE A 42 30.85 -29.08 -20.11
CA PHE A 42 31.38 -27.95 -19.35
C PHE A 42 31.48 -26.71 -20.25
N ASN A 43 30.61 -25.71 -20.03
CA ASN A 43 30.73 -24.40 -20.68
C ASN A 43 31.11 -23.33 -19.63
N PRO A 44 32.34 -22.81 -19.64
CA PRO A 44 32.81 -21.83 -18.66
C PRO A 44 32.21 -20.42 -18.81
N ASN A 45 31.40 -20.15 -19.84
CA ASN A 45 30.84 -18.82 -20.11
C ASN A 45 29.30 -18.73 -20.04
N SER A 46 28.60 -19.80 -19.67
CA SER A 46 27.18 -19.70 -19.32
C SER A 46 27.05 -19.45 -17.83
N GLY A 47 26.63 -18.25 -17.42
CA GLY A 47 26.24 -17.94 -16.03
C GLY A 47 24.99 -18.68 -15.53
N ALA A 48 24.68 -19.85 -16.09
CA ALA A 48 23.73 -20.79 -15.56
C ALA A 48 24.48 -21.65 -14.55
N ALA A 49 24.20 -21.43 -13.26
CA ALA A 49 24.70 -22.28 -12.19
C ALA A 49 24.40 -23.75 -12.52
N ALA A 50 25.45 -24.53 -12.66
CA ALA A 50 25.37 -25.97 -12.73
C ALA A 50 24.90 -26.52 -11.38
N GLY A 51 23.95 -27.45 -11.42
CA GLY A 51 23.64 -28.41 -10.36
C GLY A 51 22.83 -27.88 -9.18
N ASN A 52 21.51 -28.10 -9.20
CA ASN A 52 20.75 -28.20 -7.96
C ASN A 52 20.91 -29.63 -7.43
N GLU A 53 22.08 -29.91 -6.85
CA GLU A 53 22.18 -30.90 -5.77
C GLU A 53 21.31 -30.39 -4.62
N GLU A 54 20.67 -31.29 -3.87
CA GLU A 54 19.98 -30.99 -2.60
C GLU A 54 20.78 -29.93 -1.84
N THR A 55 20.22 -28.74 -1.64
CA THR A 55 20.93 -27.69 -0.92
C THR A 55 21.17 -28.19 0.51
N ALA A 56 22.42 -28.52 0.85
CA ALA A 56 22.81 -29.06 2.14
C ALA A 56 22.52 -28.12 3.35
N TYR A 57 22.05 -26.91 3.08
CA TYR A 57 21.76 -25.87 4.06
C TYR A 57 20.27 -25.50 4.04
N GLU A 58 19.61 -25.52 5.20
CA GLU A 58 18.17 -25.21 5.30
C GLU A 58 17.88 -23.70 5.12
N TRP A 59 18.64 -22.80 5.76
CA TRP A 59 18.63 -21.36 5.53
C TRP A 59 19.92 -20.71 6.07
N ILE A 60 20.17 -19.45 5.69
CA ILE A 60 21.34 -18.68 6.15
C ILE A 60 20.86 -17.44 6.91
N ARG A 61 21.48 -17.12 8.05
CA ARG A 61 21.26 -15.88 8.79
C ARG A 61 22.48 -14.98 8.75
N LEU A 62 22.26 -13.68 8.62
CA LEU A 62 23.30 -12.67 8.67
C LEU A 62 23.02 -11.69 9.82
N ASP A 63 24.04 -11.40 10.63
CA ASP A 63 23.96 -10.55 11.83
C ASP A 63 22.74 -10.83 12.75
N PRO A 64 22.61 -12.04 13.33
CA PRO A 64 21.49 -12.38 14.22
C PRO A 64 21.33 -11.46 15.44
N GLU A 65 22.41 -10.80 15.86
CA GLU A 65 22.45 -9.93 17.04
C GLU A 65 22.21 -8.45 16.70
N MET A 66 21.98 -8.11 15.42
CA MET A 66 21.79 -6.74 14.92
C MET A 66 22.90 -5.78 15.38
N MET A 67 24.15 -6.24 15.36
CA MET A 67 25.31 -5.46 15.81
C MET A 67 25.71 -4.38 14.81
N TRP A 68 25.32 -4.53 13.54
CA TRP A 68 25.65 -3.58 12.49
C TRP A 68 24.42 -2.76 12.06
N VAL A 69 24.58 -1.44 12.02
CA VAL A 69 23.64 -0.56 11.32
C VAL A 69 24.00 -0.58 9.83
N ALA A 70 23.54 -1.60 9.11
CA ALA A 70 23.93 -1.85 7.72
C ALA A 70 22.75 -2.33 6.85
N ARG A 71 22.80 -1.99 5.55
CA ARG A 71 21.94 -2.62 4.53
C ARG A 71 22.55 -3.96 4.14
N THR A 72 21.84 -5.04 4.44
CA THR A 72 22.25 -6.40 4.11
C THR A 72 21.53 -6.85 2.83
N GLU A 73 22.25 -7.48 1.91
CA GLU A 73 21.68 -8.02 0.67
C GLU A 73 21.99 -9.51 0.62
N LEU A 74 20.99 -10.32 0.93
CA LEU A 74 21.09 -11.77 1.01
C LEU A 74 20.22 -12.39 -0.08
N LYS A 75 20.82 -13.25 -0.90
CA LYS A 75 20.12 -14.01 -1.95
C LYS A 75 20.01 -15.46 -1.49
N GLN A 76 18.77 -15.93 -1.33
CA GLN A 76 18.42 -17.30 -0.97
C GLN A 76 17.22 -17.75 -1.80
N SER A 77 17.00 -19.06 -1.89
CA SER A 77 15.83 -19.62 -2.57
C SER A 77 14.54 -19.36 -1.78
N GLY A 78 13.39 -19.43 -2.46
CA GLY A 78 12.08 -19.30 -1.80
C GLY A 78 11.86 -20.36 -0.71
N VAL A 79 12.38 -21.58 -0.92
CA VAL A 79 12.32 -22.69 0.05
C VAL A 79 13.08 -22.35 1.34
N MET A 80 14.27 -21.74 1.22
CA MET A 80 15.07 -21.33 2.37
C MET A 80 14.37 -20.22 3.16
N TRP A 81 13.80 -19.22 2.48
CA TRP A 81 13.00 -18.17 3.14
C TRP A 81 11.75 -18.73 3.81
N ALA A 82 11.10 -19.72 3.21
CA ALA A 82 9.90 -20.35 3.78
C ALA A 82 10.26 -21.17 5.02
N SER A 83 11.38 -21.89 4.96
CA SER A 83 11.93 -22.66 6.09
C SER A 83 12.33 -21.74 7.24
N GLN A 84 13.01 -20.62 6.95
CA GLN A 84 13.32 -19.58 7.93
C GLN A 84 12.04 -19.02 8.56
N LEU A 85 11.04 -18.68 7.75
CA LEU A 85 9.78 -18.13 8.26
C LEU A 85 9.03 -19.12 9.17
N ALA A 86 9.03 -20.40 8.82
CA ALA A 86 8.28 -21.43 9.53
C ALA A 86 8.95 -21.94 10.82
N ARG A 87 10.28 -22.06 10.81
CA ARG A 87 11.05 -22.78 11.86
C ARG A 87 11.81 -21.84 12.80
N GLU A 88 12.11 -20.62 12.38
CA GLU A 88 12.92 -19.68 13.15
C GLU A 88 12.14 -19.09 14.33
N ARG A 89 12.81 -18.89 15.46
CA ARG A 89 12.20 -18.29 16.68
C ARG A 89 12.38 -16.78 16.76
N ASP A 90 13.38 -16.25 16.06
CA ASP A 90 13.68 -14.84 16.06
C ASP A 90 12.71 -14.05 15.16
N VAL A 91 12.10 -13.01 15.74
CA VAL A 91 11.16 -12.13 15.04
C VAL A 91 11.86 -11.33 13.94
N GLY A 92 13.13 -10.95 14.14
CA GLY A 92 13.92 -10.24 13.13
C GLY A 92 14.05 -11.07 11.85
N ALA A 93 14.52 -12.30 11.98
CA ALA A 93 14.65 -13.23 10.87
C ALA A 93 13.31 -13.59 10.20
N GLN A 94 12.21 -13.72 10.95
CA GLN A 94 10.87 -13.92 10.35
C GLN A 94 10.44 -12.70 9.52
N MET A 95 10.71 -11.48 9.99
CA MET A 95 10.41 -10.25 9.25
C MET A 95 11.24 -10.12 7.97
N GLU A 96 12.52 -10.50 7.99
CA GLU A 96 13.37 -10.54 6.81
C GLU A 96 12.82 -11.48 5.73
N ALA A 97 12.38 -12.68 6.12
CA ALA A 97 11.76 -13.63 5.20
C ALA A 97 10.47 -13.08 4.58
N ILE A 98 9.63 -12.40 5.36
CA ILE A 98 8.43 -11.73 4.85
C ILE A 98 8.79 -10.62 3.86
N TRP A 99 9.85 -9.84 4.12
CA TRP A 99 10.30 -8.81 3.19
C TRP A 99 10.87 -9.39 1.89
N ALA A 100 11.53 -10.55 1.95
CA ALA A 100 11.98 -11.25 0.76
C ALA A 100 10.81 -11.75 -0.11
N PHE A 101 9.72 -12.22 0.51
CA PHE A 101 8.50 -12.65 -0.19
C PHE A 101 7.63 -11.49 -0.69
N GLY A 102 7.55 -10.41 0.08
CA GLY A 102 6.74 -9.24 -0.25
C GLY A 102 7.30 -8.41 -1.41
N GLY A 103 8.54 -8.68 -1.82
CA GLY A 103 9.35 -7.83 -2.70
C GLY A 103 9.92 -6.65 -1.93
N GLY A 104 11.24 -6.43 -2.07
CA GLY A 104 11.91 -5.27 -1.50
C GLY A 104 11.11 -4.00 -1.82
N GLY A 105 10.70 -3.29 -0.77
CA GLY A 105 9.70 -2.25 -0.85
C GLY A 105 10.06 -1.12 -1.82
N GLU A 106 9.50 -1.19 -3.02
CA GLU A 106 8.89 -0.03 -3.66
C GLU A 106 7.39 -0.06 -3.30
N GLY A 107 7.08 0.33 -2.06
CA GLY A 107 5.69 0.53 -1.60
C GLY A 107 5.34 0.01 -0.21
N LEU A 108 6.13 -0.89 0.39
CA LEU A 108 5.76 -1.58 1.63
C LEU A 108 6.90 -1.63 2.66
N GLY A 109 7.37 -0.47 3.11
CA GLY A 109 8.26 -0.37 4.28
C GLY A 109 7.52 -0.64 5.61
N PRO A 110 8.21 -1.09 6.67
CA PRO A 110 7.64 -1.12 8.01
C PRO A 110 7.41 0.34 8.42
N ALA A 111 6.15 0.74 8.56
CA ALA A 111 5.71 2.12 8.75
C ALA A 111 5.62 3.01 7.50
N ALA A 112 5.09 2.49 6.39
CA ALA A 112 3.99 3.25 5.81
C ALA A 112 2.87 3.27 6.86
N GLY A 113 2.84 4.32 7.68
CA GLY A 113 1.64 4.68 8.40
C GLY A 113 0.49 4.58 7.42
N THR A 114 -0.58 3.91 7.81
CA THR A 114 -1.84 3.86 7.08
C THR A 114 -2.32 5.30 6.86
N GLY A 115 -1.91 5.90 5.74
CA GLY A 115 -2.22 7.24 5.25
C GLY A 115 -0.99 8.14 5.08
N LEU A 116 -1.24 9.38 4.68
CA LEU A 116 -0.47 10.56 5.08
C LEU A 116 -0.41 10.71 6.63
N CYS A 117 -0.20 9.61 7.39
CA CYS A 117 -0.70 9.35 8.74
C CYS A 117 0.36 8.86 9.74
N GLY A 118 1.63 8.71 9.35
CA GLY A 118 2.67 8.24 10.27
C GLY A 118 3.53 9.33 10.91
N GLY A 119 3.42 10.58 10.46
CA GLY A 119 4.49 11.57 10.64
C GLY A 119 4.09 12.88 11.31
N LEU A 120 3.16 12.90 12.28
CA LEU A 120 2.94 14.07 13.15
C LEU A 120 2.68 13.73 14.61
N ALA A 121 3.37 12.71 15.12
CA ALA A 121 3.52 12.50 16.55
C ALA A 121 5.02 12.35 16.84
N TYR A 122 5.62 13.42 17.36
CA TYR A 122 6.92 13.49 18.04
C TYR A 122 8.14 12.88 17.29
N GLY A 123 8.95 13.73 16.67
CA GLY A 123 10.33 13.36 16.35
C GLY A 123 10.84 13.92 15.02
N THR A 124 12.03 14.50 15.08
CA THR A 124 12.81 15.11 14.00
C THR A 124 13.20 14.10 12.92
N GLY A 125 12.93 14.39 11.64
CA GLY A 125 13.49 13.65 10.51
C GLY A 125 13.38 14.47 9.23
N SER A 126 14.50 14.90 8.68
CA SER A 126 14.63 15.76 7.49
C SER A 126 14.34 14.99 6.19
N LEU A 127 13.75 15.63 5.18
CA LEU A 127 13.70 15.08 3.81
C LEU A 127 15.09 15.27 3.18
N ALA A 128 15.68 14.20 2.68
CA ALA A 128 16.91 14.25 1.89
C ALA A 128 16.58 13.86 0.44
N MET A 129 16.77 14.80 -0.48
CA MET A 129 16.66 14.57 -1.93
C MET A 129 18.01 14.07 -2.47
N GLY A 130 18.04 12.84 -3.00
CA GLY A 130 19.16 12.32 -3.78
C GLY A 130 18.97 12.61 -5.27
N ALA A 131 19.94 13.26 -5.89
CA ALA A 131 19.94 13.56 -7.32
C ALA A 131 20.42 12.34 -8.12
N ASN A 132 19.61 11.83 -9.05
CA ASN A 132 20.06 10.96 -10.14
C ASN A 132 19.64 11.57 -11.49
N GLY A 133 20.55 11.46 -12.47
CA GLY A 133 20.56 12.22 -13.72
C GLY A 133 19.46 11.89 -14.74
N PRO A 134 19.43 12.62 -15.88
CA PRO A 134 18.26 12.70 -16.76
C PRO A 134 18.18 11.50 -17.71
N GLY A 135 17.04 10.80 -17.71
CA GLY A 135 16.72 9.78 -18.72
C GLY A 135 15.80 8.62 -18.30
N SER A 136 15.16 8.64 -17.13
CA SER A 136 14.25 7.56 -16.70
C SER A 136 12.87 8.13 -16.30
N SER A 137 11.80 7.43 -16.68
CA SER A 137 10.42 7.77 -16.36
C SER A 137 10.24 7.86 -14.84
N ILE A 138 9.76 9.02 -14.39
CA ILE A 138 9.62 9.32 -12.97
C ILE A 138 8.28 8.74 -12.51
N SER A 139 8.30 7.47 -12.10
CA SER A 139 7.25 6.93 -11.22
C SER A 139 7.51 7.48 -9.82
N GLY A 140 6.69 8.43 -9.38
CA GLY A 140 6.86 9.17 -8.14
C GLY A 140 6.55 8.31 -6.92
N SER A 141 7.51 7.49 -6.48
CA SER A 141 7.47 6.87 -5.17
C SER A 141 7.83 7.90 -4.10
N VAL A 142 6.95 8.10 -3.12
CA VAL A 142 7.27 8.87 -1.92
C VAL A 142 8.43 8.14 -1.22
N VAL A 143 9.64 8.66 -1.37
CA VAL A 143 10.79 8.21 -0.57
C VAL A 143 10.63 8.75 0.85
N THR A 144 9.68 8.18 1.60
CA THR A 144 9.91 8.00 3.04
C THR A 144 11.14 7.10 3.11
N SER A 145 12.22 7.54 3.78
CA SER A 145 13.46 6.77 3.91
C SER A 145 13.15 5.29 3.96
N PRO A 146 13.56 4.49 2.96
CA PRO A 146 13.37 3.05 3.00
C PRO A 146 13.89 2.60 4.36
N GLY A 147 13.16 1.70 5.01
CA GLY A 147 13.59 1.12 6.27
C GLY A 147 15.08 0.86 6.20
N LEU A 148 15.80 1.20 7.27
CA LEU A 148 17.24 1.07 7.42
C LEU A 148 17.76 -0.39 7.30
N TYR A 149 16.95 -1.30 6.76
CA TYR A 149 17.12 -2.73 6.77
C TYR A 149 16.85 -3.25 5.36
N SER A 150 17.94 -3.69 4.73
CA SER A 150 18.02 -4.75 3.72
C SER A 150 17.16 -4.68 2.45
N SER A 151 17.84 -4.84 1.30
CA SER A 151 17.19 -5.11 0.02
C SER A 151 17.44 -6.58 -0.31
N PHE A 152 16.48 -7.44 0.04
CA PHE A 152 16.51 -8.83 -0.36
C PHE A 152 16.08 -8.96 -1.82
N GLY A 153 16.67 -9.91 -2.55
CA GLY A 153 16.16 -10.24 -3.89
C GLY A 153 14.69 -10.63 -3.79
N SER A 154 13.82 -9.94 -4.53
CA SER A 154 12.39 -10.25 -4.54
C SER A 154 12.18 -11.67 -5.05
N ILE A 155 11.59 -12.54 -4.24
CA ILE A 155 11.08 -13.81 -4.74
C ILE A 155 9.87 -13.52 -5.62
N ALA A 156 9.78 -14.17 -6.77
CA ALA A 156 8.63 -14.01 -7.66
C ALA A 156 7.35 -14.49 -6.97
N SER A 157 6.22 -13.86 -7.29
CA SER A 157 4.92 -14.29 -6.80
C SER A 157 4.65 -15.73 -7.20
N SER A 158 4.29 -16.57 -6.23
CA SER A 158 3.95 -17.98 -6.42
C SER A 158 2.85 -18.36 -5.43
N GLY A 159 1.99 -19.33 -5.77
CA GLY A 159 0.98 -19.79 -4.82
C GLY A 159 1.63 -20.42 -3.59
N ALA A 160 2.79 -21.07 -3.70
CA ALA A 160 3.54 -21.58 -2.55
C ALA A 160 3.97 -20.48 -1.56
N VAL A 161 4.43 -19.35 -2.08
CA VAL A 161 4.74 -18.15 -1.27
C VAL A 161 3.47 -17.61 -0.61
N SER A 162 2.37 -17.54 -1.37
CA SER A 162 1.08 -17.09 -0.87
C SER A 162 0.54 -17.99 0.25
N THR A 163 0.67 -19.32 0.12
CA THR A 163 0.30 -20.30 1.12
C THR A 163 1.14 -20.18 2.39
N ALA A 164 2.46 -20.04 2.28
CA ALA A 164 3.35 -19.84 3.43
C ALA A 164 3.01 -18.55 4.22
N LEU A 165 2.74 -17.46 3.50
CA LEU A 165 2.27 -16.21 4.10
C LEU A 165 0.87 -16.34 4.71
N CYS A 166 -0.05 -17.08 4.09
CA CYS A 166 -1.38 -17.34 4.63
C CYS A 166 -1.31 -18.11 5.96
N GLN A 167 -0.48 -19.15 6.03
CA GLN A 167 -0.25 -19.92 7.25
C GLN A 167 0.28 -19.04 8.39
N THR A 168 1.27 -18.19 8.11
CA THR A 168 1.81 -17.27 9.13
C THR A 168 0.77 -16.27 9.64
N VAL A 169 -0.15 -15.79 8.79
CA VAL A 169 -1.24 -14.92 9.25
C VAL A 169 -2.20 -15.66 10.18
N LEU A 170 -2.49 -16.93 9.92
CA LEU A 170 -3.51 -17.70 10.64
C LEU A 170 -3.00 -18.31 11.95
N VAL A 171 -1.72 -18.65 12.04
CA VAL A 171 -1.15 -19.29 13.23
C VAL A 171 -0.96 -18.25 14.35
N PRO A 172 -1.65 -18.40 15.50
CA PRO A 172 -1.59 -17.42 16.60
C PRO A 172 -0.26 -17.48 17.37
N ALA A 173 0.57 -18.51 17.15
CA ALA A 173 1.89 -18.61 17.78
C ALA A 173 2.88 -17.55 17.27
N TYR A 174 2.67 -17.02 16.06
CA TYR A 174 3.49 -15.92 15.54
C TYR A 174 3.19 -14.61 16.25
N PHE A 175 4.22 -13.79 16.41
CA PHE A 175 4.06 -12.44 16.93
C PHE A 175 3.13 -11.61 16.03
N PHE A 176 2.17 -10.88 16.60
CA PHE A 176 1.13 -10.20 15.83
C PHE A 176 1.66 -9.24 14.74
N ARG A 177 2.84 -8.62 14.92
CA ARG A 177 3.43 -7.75 13.89
C ARG A 177 3.97 -8.53 12.69
N VAL A 178 4.48 -9.74 12.92
CA VAL A 178 4.88 -10.68 11.87
C VAL A 178 3.65 -11.09 11.08
N ARG A 179 2.55 -11.43 11.78
CA ARG A 179 1.25 -11.74 11.16
C ARG A 179 0.72 -10.55 10.34
N CYS A 180 0.80 -9.33 10.86
CA CYS A 180 0.41 -8.11 10.11
C CYS A 180 1.29 -7.87 8.89
N ALA A 181 2.59 -8.13 8.99
CA ALA A 181 3.52 -7.97 7.87
C ALA A 181 3.27 -9.01 6.78
N ALA A 182 3.04 -10.27 7.16
CA ALA A 182 2.67 -11.33 6.25
C ALA A 182 1.35 -11.02 5.51
N ALA A 183 0.35 -10.47 6.21
CA ALA A 183 -0.90 -10.03 5.59
C ALA A 183 -0.66 -8.93 4.53
N ARG A 184 0.26 -7.99 4.76
CA ARG A 184 0.62 -6.99 3.75
C ARG A 184 1.43 -7.59 2.59
N ALA A 185 2.33 -8.53 2.87
CA ALA A 185 3.08 -9.24 1.84
C ALA A 185 2.18 -10.10 0.94
N LEU A 186 1.05 -10.61 1.45
CA LEU A 186 0.03 -11.26 0.61
C LEU A 186 -0.51 -10.32 -0.48
N ALA A 187 -0.58 -9.01 -0.24
CA ALA A 187 -1.08 -8.06 -1.22
C ALA A 187 -0.16 -7.91 -2.45
N SER A 188 1.12 -8.29 -2.36
CA SER A 188 2.03 -8.31 -3.51
C SER A 188 2.03 -9.64 -4.27
N GLN A 189 1.28 -10.65 -3.83
CA GLN A 189 1.22 -11.97 -4.47
C GLN A 189 0.16 -12.08 -5.58
N GLY A 190 -0.49 -10.99 -5.98
CA GLY A 190 -1.51 -10.99 -7.04
C GLY A 190 -2.75 -11.83 -6.67
N ALA A 191 -3.26 -12.62 -7.62
CA ALA A 191 -4.52 -13.36 -7.47
C ALA A 191 -4.53 -14.39 -6.32
N PRO A 192 -3.48 -15.21 -6.12
CA PRO A 192 -3.36 -16.06 -4.93
C PRO A 192 -3.45 -15.25 -3.62
N GLY A 193 -2.82 -14.07 -3.60
CA GLY A 193 -2.88 -13.16 -2.46
C GLY A 193 -4.29 -12.67 -2.14
N LEU A 194 -5.05 -12.28 -3.18
CA LEU A 194 -6.44 -11.85 -3.01
C LEU A 194 -7.33 -12.97 -2.46
N PHE A 195 -7.19 -14.16 -3.04
CA PHE A 195 -7.94 -15.34 -2.59
C PHE A 195 -7.70 -15.61 -1.10
N HIS A 196 -6.43 -15.70 -0.68
CA HIS A 196 -6.08 -15.95 0.71
C HIS A 196 -6.56 -14.84 1.65
N LEU A 197 -6.42 -13.57 1.27
CA LEU A 197 -6.87 -12.45 2.09
C LEU A 197 -8.39 -12.41 2.25
N LEU A 198 -9.16 -12.64 1.17
CA LEU A 198 -10.62 -12.73 1.24
C LEU A 198 -11.05 -13.94 2.05
N LYS A 199 -10.35 -15.07 1.92
CA LYS A 199 -10.65 -16.26 2.69
C LYS A 199 -10.37 -16.06 4.19
N ILE A 200 -9.25 -15.44 4.55
CA ILE A 200 -8.98 -15.02 5.95
C ILE A 200 -10.06 -14.04 6.42
N TRP A 201 -10.50 -13.13 5.55
CA TRP A 201 -11.53 -12.15 5.87
C TRP A 201 -12.86 -12.77 6.29
N THR A 202 -13.24 -13.91 5.72
CA THR A 202 -14.48 -14.64 6.10
C THR A 202 -14.54 -14.98 7.59
N LYS A 203 -13.39 -15.08 8.29
CA LYS A 203 -13.32 -15.28 9.74
C LYS A 203 -14.08 -14.22 10.53
N TRP A 204 -14.25 -13.00 10.01
CA TRP A 204 -14.98 -11.92 10.71
C TRP A 204 -16.38 -11.64 10.15
N CYS A 205 -16.84 -12.48 9.23
CA CYS A 205 -18.12 -12.36 8.58
C CYS A 205 -19.04 -13.52 8.96
N TYR A 206 -20.35 -13.34 8.75
CA TYR A 206 -21.27 -14.48 8.80
C TYR A 206 -20.96 -15.43 7.63
N GLU A 207 -21.15 -16.72 7.87
CA GLU A 207 -21.01 -17.72 6.82
C GLU A 207 -22.06 -17.44 5.72
N PRO A 208 -21.68 -17.54 4.44
CA PRO A 208 -22.61 -17.37 3.33
C PRO A 208 -23.74 -18.41 3.41
N ASP A 209 -24.98 -18.00 3.17
CA ASP A 209 -26.11 -18.92 3.17
C ASP A 209 -25.90 -19.98 2.08
N SER A 210 -25.68 -21.23 2.48
CA SER A 210 -25.44 -22.38 1.59
C SER A 210 -26.66 -22.77 0.76
N ASN A 211 -27.82 -22.17 1.02
CA ASN A 211 -29.09 -22.48 0.35
C ASN A 211 -29.22 -21.90 -1.06
N ASN A 212 -28.33 -20.99 -1.48
CA ASN A 212 -28.47 -20.28 -2.76
C ASN A 212 -27.72 -20.91 -3.96
N GLY A 213 -27.44 -22.21 -3.91
CA GLY A 213 -27.17 -23.04 -5.10
C GLY A 213 -25.88 -22.78 -5.90
N ASN A 214 -25.13 -21.72 -5.64
CA ASN A 214 -23.83 -21.48 -6.29
C ASN A 214 -22.72 -22.19 -5.51
N GLY A 215 -22.42 -23.43 -5.89
CA GLY A 215 -21.30 -24.24 -5.37
C GLY A 215 -19.91 -23.78 -5.82
N GLY A 216 -19.66 -22.47 -5.86
CA GLY A 216 -18.31 -21.88 -6.04
C GLY A 216 -17.70 -21.44 -4.71
N ASP A 217 -16.47 -20.91 -4.74
CA ASP A 217 -15.64 -20.53 -3.58
C ASP A 217 -16.22 -19.46 -2.62
N GLY A 218 -17.52 -19.17 -2.67
CA GLY A 218 -18.23 -18.33 -1.70
C GLY A 218 -18.05 -16.82 -1.87
N PHE A 219 -17.14 -16.34 -2.72
CA PHE A 219 -16.85 -14.91 -2.87
C PHE A 219 -17.90 -14.11 -3.67
N ALA A 220 -18.93 -14.77 -4.21
CA ALA A 220 -20.02 -14.11 -4.92
C ALA A 220 -21.07 -13.47 -3.97
N GLN A 221 -21.00 -13.76 -2.67
CA GLN A 221 -21.93 -13.25 -1.67
C GLN A 221 -21.36 -12.03 -0.93
N ARG A 222 -22.24 -11.17 -0.39
CA ARG A 222 -21.81 -9.99 0.40
C ARG A 222 -21.21 -10.42 1.74
N PHE A 223 -20.07 -9.83 2.10
CA PHE A 223 -19.40 -10.07 3.36
C PHE A 223 -20.01 -9.24 4.50
N ILE A 224 -21.04 -9.76 5.14
CA ILE A 224 -21.70 -9.10 6.27
C ILE A 224 -20.86 -9.30 7.55
N PRO A 225 -20.43 -8.22 8.24
CA PRO A 225 -19.66 -8.34 9.48
C PRO A 225 -20.46 -8.98 10.61
N ARG A 226 -19.76 -9.74 11.45
CA ARG A 226 -20.25 -10.09 12.79
C ARG A 226 -20.07 -8.91 13.76
N PRO A 227 -20.84 -8.86 14.88
CA PRO A 227 -20.61 -7.89 15.93
C PRO A 227 -19.16 -7.86 16.37
N ASN A 228 -18.63 -6.66 16.63
CA ASN A 228 -17.23 -6.51 16.99
C ASN A 228 -16.93 -7.13 18.35
N ASP A 229 -15.81 -7.84 18.44
CA ASP A 229 -15.17 -8.24 19.69
C ASP A 229 -13.68 -7.91 19.57
N PHE A 230 -13.22 -6.96 20.39
CA PHE A 230 -11.81 -6.54 20.42
C PHE A 230 -11.08 -7.01 21.68
N SER A 231 -11.59 -8.06 22.34
CA SER A 231 -10.95 -8.64 23.52
C SER A 231 -9.57 -9.22 23.22
N ASP A 232 -9.37 -9.75 22.00
CA ASP A 232 -8.05 -10.20 21.52
C ASP A 232 -7.35 -9.08 20.73
N PHE A 233 -6.33 -8.49 21.36
CA PHE A 233 -5.51 -7.43 20.74
C PHE A 233 -4.71 -7.92 19.54
N GLN A 234 -4.26 -9.17 19.51
CA GLN A 234 -3.46 -9.69 18.40
C GLN A 234 -4.34 -9.80 17.15
N GLU A 235 -5.52 -10.39 17.30
CA GLU A 235 -6.51 -10.51 16.22
C GLU A 235 -7.03 -9.15 15.76
N TYR A 236 -7.18 -8.18 16.67
CA TYR A 236 -7.53 -6.80 16.31
C TYR A 236 -6.52 -6.18 15.33
N PHE A 237 -5.21 -6.29 15.60
CA PHE A 237 -4.18 -5.75 14.71
C PHE A 237 -4.09 -6.52 13.39
N VAL A 238 -4.28 -7.85 13.42
CA VAL A 238 -4.31 -8.67 12.20
C VAL A 238 -5.51 -8.31 11.33
N ARG A 239 -6.72 -8.17 11.91
CA ARG A 239 -7.92 -7.72 11.19
C ARG A 239 -7.71 -6.39 10.47
N LYS A 240 -7.09 -5.42 11.17
CA LYS A 240 -6.71 -4.13 10.57
C LYS A 240 -5.68 -4.26 9.45
N ALA A 241 -4.72 -5.18 9.58
CA ALA A 241 -3.71 -5.41 8.55
C ALA A 241 -4.31 -6.06 7.31
N VAL A 242 -5.18 -7.07 7.46
CA VAL A 242 -5.86 -7.75 6.35
C VAL A 242 -6.70 -6.79 5.54
N ILE A 243 -7.51 -5.92 6.18
CA ILE A 243 -8.33 -4.96 5.43
C ILE A 243 -7.49 -3.90 4.70
N THR A 244 -6.38 -3.49 5.30
CA THR A 244 -5.43 -2.57 4.66
C THR A 244 -4.75 -3.24 3.46
N ALA A 245 -4.39 -4.53 3.58
CA ALA A 245 -3.79 -5.31 2.52
C ALA A 245 -4.74 -5.53 1.35
N LEU A 246 -6.00 -5.90 1.63
CA LEU A 246 -7.06 -5.99 0.62
C LEU A 246 -7.20 -4.68 -0.17
N ALA A 247 -7.18 -3.55 0.53
CA ALA A 247 -7.27 -2.22 -0.07
C ALA A 247 -6.03 -1.78 -0.88
N GLN A 248 -4.94 -2.55 -0.88
CA GLN A 248 -3.70 -2.22 -1.58
C GLN A 248 -3.40 -3.16 -2.75
N LEU A 249 -4.22 -4.18 -2.94
CA LEU A 249 -3.95 -5.27 -3.87
C LEU A 249 -4.00 -4.81 -5.33
N ARG A 250 -2.88 -4.95 -6.04
CA ARG A 250 -2.74 -4.59 -7.45
C ARG A 250 -2.53 -5.83 -8.30
N ASP A 251 -3.04 -5.78 -9.51
CA ASP A 251 -2.74 -6.77 -10.54
C ASP A 251 -1.40 -6.42 -11.20
N GLY A 252 -0.35 -7.14 -10.81
CA GLY A 252 0.98 -7.02 -11.42
C GLY A 252 1.11 -7.76 -12.75
N MET A 253 0.18 -8.64 -13.10
CA MET A 253 0.29 -9.50 -14.29
C MET A 253 -0.26 -8.83 -15.55
N SER A 254 -1.31 -8.01 -15.42
CA SER A 254 -1.89 -7.32 -16.58
C SER A 254 -1.07 -6.13 -17.08
N GLY A 255 -0.03 -5.71 -16.35
CA GLY A 255 0.76 -4.52 -16.70
C GLY A 255 -0.05 -3.22 -16.69
N THR A 256 -1.31 -3.24 -16.26
CA THR A 256 -2.20 -2.06 -16.21
C THR A 256 -2.25 -1.42 -14.82
N GLY A 257 -1.64 -2.06 -13.82
CA GLY A 257 -1.72 -1.64 -12.41
C GLY A 257 -3.15 -1.64 -11.86
N ALA A 258 -4.08 -2.35 -12.51
CA ALA A 258 -5.49 -2.39 -12.11
C ALA A 258 -5.66 -2.98 -10.70
N TRP A 259 -6.74 -2.56 -10.03
CA TRP A 259 -7.09 -3.10 -8.73
C TRP A 259 -7.61 -4.51 -8.84
N LEU A 260 -6.93 -5.43 -8.18
CA LEU A 260 -7.38 -6.81 -8.16
C LEU A 260 -8.48 -6.95 -7.10
N GLY A 261 -9.64 -7.47 -7.52
CA GLY A 261 -10.85 -7.50 -6.69
C GLY A 261 -11.71 -6.23 -6.75
N GLY A 262 -11.31 -5.21 -7.52
CA GLY A 262 -12.14 -4.11 -8.02
C GLY A 262 -13.28 -3.63 -7.11
N ALA A 263 -14.52 -3.79 -7.58
CA ALA A 263 -15.73 -3.39 -6.86
C ALA A 263 -16.04 -4.30 -5.66
N LEU A 264 -15.61 -5.57 -5.67
CA LEU A 264 -15.83 -6.51 -4.57
C LEU A 264 -15.13 -6.05 -3.29
N VAL A 265 -13.84 -5.69 -3.37
CA VAL A 265 -13.07 -5.22 -2.21
C VAL A 265 -13.62 -3.90 -1.70
N ARG A 266 -13.90 -2.95 -2.59
CA ARG A 266 -14.46 -1.65 -2.22
C ARG A 266 -15.86 -1.80 -1.59
N GLY A 267 -16.71 -2.64 -2.16
CA GLY A 267 -18.02 -2.99 -1.63
C GLY A 267 -17.94 -3.63 -0.25
N THR A 268 -16.97 -4.54 -0.06
CA THR A 268 -16.71 -5.19 1.24
C THR A 268 -16.35 -4.16 2.31
N ILE A 269 -15.42 -3.24 2.03
CA ILE A 269 -15.03 -2.19 2.99
C ILE A 269 -16.21 -1.27 3.32
N VAL A 270 -17.02 -0.91 2.30
CA VAL A 270 -18.24 -0.11 2.52
C VAL A 270 -19.26 -0.86 3.37
N ASP A 271 -19.49 -2.15 3.11
CA ASP A 271 -20.40 -2.98 3.89
C ASP A 271 -19.96 -3.07 5.36
N GLN A 272 -18.65 -3.14 5.63
CA GLN A 272 -18.14 -3.03 7.00
C GLN A 272 -18.51 -1.72 7.67
N LEU A 273 -18.38 -0.58 6.97
CA LEU A 273 -18.75 0.73 7.52
C LEU A 273 -20.27 0.85 7.75
N VAL A 274 -21.08 0.26 6.86
CA VAL A 274 -22.55 0.28 6.96
C VAL A 274 -23.03 -0.53 8.16
N TYR A 275 -22.58 -1.78 8.27
CA TYR A 275 -23.08 -2.78 9.22
C TYR A 275 -22.22 -2.93 10.47
N ASN A 276 -21.29 -2.01 10.73
CA ASN A 276 -20.48 -2.02 11.95
C ASN A 276 -21.37 -1.91 13.20
N ASP A 277 -21.36 -2.95 14.03
CA ASP A 277 -22.02 -2.99 15.33
C ASP A 277 -20.98 -3.20 16.43
N ASN A 278 -20.95 -2.26 17.39
CA ASN A 278 -20.05 -2.27 18.54
C ASN A 278 -20.81 -2.31 19.88
N ASN A 279 -22.13 -2.57 19.88
CA ASN A 279 -22.95 -2.57 21.09
C ASN A 279 -22.55 -3.67 22.09
N GLY A 280 -22.06 -4.81 21.60
CA GLY A 280 -21.61 -5.94 22.43
C GLY A 280 -20.16 -5.88 22.88
N ASN A 281 -19.40 -4.87 22.43
CA ASN A 281 -17.96 -4.79 22.67
C ASN A 281 -17.63 -3.87 23.87
N THR A 282 -16.63 -4.24 24.65
CA THR A 282 -16.16 -3.42 25.78
C THR A 282 -15.24 -2.28 25.35
N TYR A 283 -14.67 -2.36 24.15
CA TYR A 283 -13.71 -1.39 23.60
C TYR A 283 -14.35 -0.47 22.55
N ALA A 284 -13.79 0.73 22.41
CA ALA A 284 -14.20 1.67 21.36
C ALA A 284 -13.67 1.24 19.99
N ASP A 285 -14.48 1.43 18.94
CA ASP A 285 -14.18 1.08 17.56
C ASP A 285 -13.58 2.21 16.71
N ASP A 286 -13.34 3.38 17.31
CA ASP A 286 -12.80 4.59 16.63
C ASP A 286 -11.60 4.30 15.72
N MET A 287 -10.60 3.58 16.24
CA MET A 287 -9.37 3.24 15.53
C MET A 287 -9.58 2.19 14.44
N TYR A 288 -10.61 1.36 14.56
CA TYR A 288 -10.99 0.39 13.53
C TYR A 288 -11.70 1.10 12.38
N ILE A 289 -12.70 1.93 12.69
CA ILE A 289 -13.42 2.75 11.71
C ILE A 289 -12.47 3.66 10.93
N ALA A 290 -11.55 4.33 11.61
CA ALA A 290 -10.56 5.17 10.94
C ALA A 290 -9.69 4.38 9.95
N THR A 291 -9.34 3.13 10.30
CA THR A 291 -8.59 2.25 9.39
C THR A 291 -9.42 1.83 8.18
N LEU A 292 -10.71 1.55 8.36
CA LEU A 292 -11.64 1.27 7.26
C LEU A 292 -11.78 2.47 6.31
N ILE A 293 -11.89 3.69 6.85
CA ILE A 293 -11.97 4.92 6.05
C ILE A 293 -10.67 5.11 5.24
N SER A 294 -9.50 4.97 5.87
CA SER A 294 -8.21 5.08 5.17
C SER A 294 -8.02 3.99 4.10
N ALA A 295 -8.42 2.76 4.40
CA ALA A 295 -8.38 1.64 3.45
C ALA A 295 -9.30 1.90 2.25
N LEU A 296 -10.52 2.40 2.50
CA LEU A 296 -11.46 2.76 1.44
C LEU A 296 -10.91 3.84 0.50
N GLY A 297 -10.22 4.84 1.05
CA GLY A 297 -9.57 5.88 0.25
C GLY A 297 -8.50 5.32 -0.66
N THR A 298 -7.68 4.41 -0.13
CA THR A 298 -6.64 3.73 -0.90
C THR A 298 -7.25 2.90 -2.04
N ALA A 299 -8.26 2.09 -1.75
CA ALA A 299 -8.91 1.20 -2.72
C ALA A 299 -9.70 1.93 -3.83
N LEU A 300 -10.02 3.22 -3.65
CA LEU A 300 -10.76 4.02 -4.63
C LEU A 300 -9.88 4.73 -5.65
N ILE A 301 -8.58 4.90 -5.38
CA ILE A 301 -7.67 5.63 -6.28
C ILE A 301 -7.66 4.94 -7.65
N PRO A 302 -8.02 5.56 -8.79
CA PRO A 302 -7.96 4.90 -10.08
C PRO A 302 -6.50 4.55 -10.46
N PRO A 303 -6.25 3.46 -11.22
CA PRO A 303 -4.93 3.19 -11.78
C PRO A 303 -4.52 4.31 -12.74
N ASP A 304 -3.22 4.58 -12.86
CA ASP A 304 -2.70 5.70 -13.65
C ASP A 304 -3.15 5.62 -15.11
N ALA A 305 -3.72 6.72 -15.62
CA ALA A 305 -4.29 6.80 -16.96
C ALA A 305 -3.25 6.75 -18.11
N SER A 306 -1.95 6.84 -17.79
CA SER A 306 -0.87 6.92 -18.78
C SER A 306 -0.74 5.63 -19.62
N GLU A 307 -1.12 4.47 -19.07
CA GLU A 307 -1.01 3.18 -19.76
C GLU A 307 -2.33 2.72 -20.40
N ARG A 308 -3.44 3.39 -20.06
CA ARG A 308 -4.79 3.06 -20.56
C ARG A 308 -5.00 3.48 -22.03
N ASN A 309 -4.24 4.46 -22.50
CA ASN A 309 -4.43 5.08 -23.83
C ASN A 309 -3.64 4.40 -24.97
N GLU A 310 -2.65 3.56 -24.67
CA GLU A 310 -1.76 3.02 -25.72
C GLU A 310 -2.21 1.65 -26.27
N LEU A 311 -3.09 0.94 -25.56
CA LEU A 311 -3.53 -0.42 -25.92
C LEU A 311 -4.88 -0.48 -26.65
N ALA A 312 -5.62 0.62 -26.74
CA ALA A 312 -6.98 0.64 -27.27
C ALA A 312 -7.08 0.82 -28.81
N HIS A 313 -5.96 0.98 -29.53
CA HIS A 313 -6.02 1.42 -30.92
C HIS A 313 -6.07 0.33 -32.00
N ASN A 314 -6.24 -0.95 -31.64
CA ASN A 314 -6.28 -2.02 -32.64
C ASN A 314 -7.27 -3.12 -32.24
N HIS A 315 -8.59 -2.95 -32.40
CA HIS A 315 -9.52 -4.08 -32.57
C HIS A 315 -10.83 -3.70 -33.28
N THR A 316 -11.50 -4.71 -33.82
CA THR A 316 -12.61 -4.64 -34.79
C THR A 316 -13.96 -4.21 -34.17
N VAL A 317 -14.75 -3.47 -34.95
CA VAL A 317 -16.01 -2.75 -34.61
C VAL A 317 -17.11 -3.57 -33.88
N GLU A 318 -17.21 -4.89 -34.04
CA GLU A 318 -18.27 -5.68 -33.37
C GLU A 318 -17.95 -6.01 -31.90
N MET A 319 -16.66 -6.13 -31.54
CA MET A 319 -16.25 -6.31 -30.14
C MET A 319 -16.30 -5.01 -29.33
N GLU A 320 -16.28 -3.86 -30.01
CA GLU A 320 -16.32 -2.54 -29.37
C GLU A 320 -17.64 -2.31 -28.61
N MET A 321 -18.78 -2.80 -29.09
CA MET A 321 -20.08 -2.58 -28.43
C MET A 321 -20.22 -3.40 -27.14
N GLU A 322 -19.83 -4.68 -27.14
CA GLU A 322 -19.85 -5.51 -25.93
C GLU A 322 -18.81 -5.02 -24.90
N GLU A 323 -17.61 -4.65 -25.34
CA GLU A 323 -16.60 -4.11 -24.45
C GLU A 323 -17.00 -2.72 -23.91
N ALA A 324 -17.62 -1.86 -24.73
CA ALA A 324 -18.14 -0.57 -24.28
C ALA A 324 -19.26 -0.75 -23.25
N MET A 325 -20.16 -1.72 -23.45
CA MET A 325 -21.20 -2.04 -22.47
C MET A 325 -20.62 -2.55 -21.15
N ARG A 326 -19.58 -3.40 -21.19
CA ARG A 326 -18.87 -3.85 -19.97
C ARG A 326 -18.18 -2.71 -19.25
N ARG A 327 -17.48 -1.83 -19.98
CA ARG A 327 -16.83 -0.63 -19.41
C ARG A 327 -17.84 0.29 -18.75
N GLN A 328 -18.99 0.53 -19.40
CA GLN A 328 -20.06 1.35 -18.84
C GLN A 328 -20.63 0.72 -17.56
N MET A 329 -20.87 -0.60 -17.55
CA MET A 329 -21.34 -1.30 -16.36
C MET A 329 -20.34 -1.20 -15.20
N GLU A 330 -19.04 -1.37 -15.46
CA GLU A 330 -17.99 -1.20 -14.45
C GLU A 330 -17.91 0.24 -13.92
N GLU A 331 -18.07 1.24 -14.79
CA GLU A 331 -18.12 2.66 -14.40
C GLU A 331 -19.33 2.96 -13.50
N ASP A 332 -20.50 2.43 -13.85
CA ASP A 332 -21.72 2.56 -13.07
C ASP A 332 -21.60 1.90 -11.69
N GLU A 333 -21.01 0.69 -11.62
CA GLU A 333 -20.71 0.01 -10.36
C GLU A 333 -19.72 0.79 -9.50
N ASN A 334 -18.65 1.33 -10.11
CA ASN A 334 -17.68 2.16 -9.41
C ASN A 334 -18.30 3.46 -8.89
N ALA A 335 -19.20 4.08 -9.65
CA ALA A 335 -19.93 5.27 -9.25
C ALA A 335 -20.91 4.99 -8.10
N GLU A 336 -21.59 3.83 -8.12
CA GLU A 336 -22.43 3.36 -7.01
C GLU A 336 -21.61 3.19 -5.72
N VAL A 337 -20.50 2.49 -5.81
CA VAL A 337 -19.60 2.26 -4.67
C VAL A 337 -19.07 3.58 -4.12
N LEU A 338 -18.65 4.51 -4.99
CA LEU A 338 -18.19 5.84 -4.58
C LEU A 338 -19.29 6.63 -3.85
N ARG A 339 -20.53 6.60 -4.35
CA ARG A 339 -21.66 7.29 -3.71
C ARG A 339 -21.96 6.72 -2.32
N ARG A 340 -21.93 5.38 -2.18
CA ARG A 340 -22.09 4.72 -0.89
C ARG A 340 -20.93 5.06 0.06
N ALA A 341 -19.70 5.12 -0.45
CA ALA A 341 -18.51 5.51 0.31
C ALA A 341 -18.63 6.94 0.87
N VAL A 342 -18.95 7.93 0.03
CA VAL A 342 -19.18 9.33 0.44
C VAL A 342 -20.25 9.39 1.54
N THR A 343 -21.37 8.69 1.34
CA THR A 343 -22.48 8.66 2.31
C THR A 343 -22.04 8.14 3.67
N GLN A 344 -21.26 7.05 3.72
CA GLN A 344 -20.78 6.49 4.99
C GLN A 344 -19.71 7.37 5.64
N VAL A 345 -18.75 7.91 4.88
CA VAL A 345 -17.72 8.80 5.45
C VAL A 345 -18.36 10.07 6.02
N GLU A 346 -19.34 10.66 5.33
CA GLU A 346 -20.11 11.80 5.85
C GLU A 346 -20.86 11.46 7.14
N ARG A 347 -21.51 10.29 7.20
CA ARG A 347 -22.18 9.81 8.42
C ARG A 347 -21.22 9.73 9.60
N TYR A 348 -20.04 9.12 9.43
CA TYR A 348 -19.04 9.01 10.50
C TYR A 348 -18.43 10.36 10.87
N ARG A 349 -18.18 11.25 9.91
CA ARG A 349 -17.70 12.61 10.15
C ARG A 349 -18.71 13.45 10.94
N ALA A 350 -19.99 13.40 10.56
CA ALA A 350 -21.06 14.07 11.27
C ALA A 350 -21.25 13.53 12.69
N ARG A 351 -21.12 12.20 12.86
CA ARG A 351 -21.13 11.55 14.18
C ARG A 351 -19.99 12.04 15.06
N ASP A 352 -18.77 12.10 14.52
CA ASP A 352 -17.57 12.54 15.24
C ASP A 352 -17.64 14.02 15.66
N ARG A 353 -18.42 14.84 14.93
CA ARG A 353 -18.71 16.22 15.33
C ARG A 353 -19.66 16.31 16.53
N LEU A 354 -20.59 15.37 16.67
CA LEU A 354 -21.56 15.33 17.77
C LEU A 354 -20.97 14.66 19.02
N VAL A 355 -20.31 13.52 18.82
CA VAL A 355 -19.63 12.75 19.86
C VAL A 355 -18.19 12.50 19.39
N PRO A 356 -17.24 13.34 19.82
CA PRO A 356 -15.85 13.22 19.38
C PRO A 356 -15.20 11.91 19.82
N SER A 357 -14.64 11.20 18.85
CA SER A 357 -13.70 10.10 19.05
C SER A 357 -12.43 10.60 19.74
N ARG A 358 -11.67 9.66 20.32
CA ARG A 358 -10.39 9.99 20.96
C ARG A 358 -9.47 10.71 19.97
N HIS A 359 -9.08 11.95 20.29
CA HIS A 359 -8.25 12.82 19.43
C HIS A 359 -8.82 13.09 18.02
N ASN A 360 -10.14 12.97 17.83
CA ASN A 360 -10.81 13.19 16.54
C ASN A 360 -10.23 12.31 15.41
N VAL A 361 -9.82 11.08 15.74
CA VAL A 361 -9.17 10.17 14.80
C VAL A 361 -10.07 9.86 13.60
N ILE A 362 -11.38 9.77 13.80
CA ILE A 362 -12.34 9.57 12.70
C ILE A 362 -12.37 10.79 11.77
N SER A 363 -12.46 12.01 12.30
CA SER A 363 -12.41 13.23 11.49
C SER A 363 -11.09 13.39 10.73
N ILE A 364 -9.95 13.04 11.35
CA ILE A 364 -8.64 13.07 10.68
C ILE A 364 -8.63 12.10 9.50
N ALA A 365 -9.08 10.86 9.71
CA ALA A 365 -9.18 9.85 8.65
C ALA A 365 -10.14 10.30 7.54
N ALA A 366 -11.26 10.92 7.88
CA ALA A 366 -12.21 11.46 6.89
C ALA A 366 -11.58 12.59 6.06
N ILE A 367 -10.85 13.54 6.68
CA ILE A 367 -10.16 14.61 5.94
C ILE A 367 -9.13 14.04 4.96
N GLN A 368 -8.35 13.06 5.40
CA GLN A 368 -7.36 12.40 4.55
C GLN A 368 -8.01 11.59 3.43
N TRP A 369 -9.16 10.98 3.70
CA TRP A 369 -9.97 10.31 2.69
C TRP A 369 -10.45 11.31 1.63
N TYR A 370 -11.00 12.46 2.03
CA TYR A 370 -11.39 13.54 1.10
C TYR A 370 -10.21 14.04 0.28
N LEU A 371 -9.06 14.27 0.92
CA LEU A 371 -7.83 14.64 0.22
C LEU A 371 -7.47 13.62 -0.87
N THR A 372 -7.53 12.33 -0.53
CA THR A 372 -7.18 11.24 -1.45
C THR A 372 -8.10 11.21 -2.68
N ILE A 373 -9.42 11.23 -2.47
CA ILE A 373 -10.40 11.16 -3.57
C ILE A 373 -10.48 12.47 -4.41
N MET A 374 -10.16 13.61 -3.80
CA MET A 374 -10.10 14.90 -4.49
C MET A 374 -8.85 14.98 -5.37
N MET A 375 -7.70 14.53 -4.85
CA MET A 375 -6.45 14.43 -5.62
C MET A 375 -6.56 13.43 -6.76
N SER A 376 -7.33 12.36 -6.58
CA SER A 376 -7.60 11.39 -7.63
C SER A 376 -8.66 11.82 -8.65
N GLY A 377 -9.23 13.03 -8.52
CA GLY A 377 -10.22 13.57 -9.45
C GLY A 377 -11.61 12.93 -9.39
N LEU A 378 -11.90 12.10 -8.39
CA LEU A 378 -13.20 11.44 -8.23
C LEU A 378 -14.26 12.38 -7.64
N VAL A 379 -13.84 13.37 -6.85
CA VAL A 379 -14.68 14.40 -6.26
C VAL A 379 -14.10 15.77 -6.58
N SER A 380 -14.96 16.77 -6.74
CA SER A 380 -14.52 18.15 -6.98
C SER A 380 -13.70 18.70 -5.80
N ASN A 381 -12.68 19.48 -6.13
CA ASN A 381 -11.81 20.12 -5.15
C ASN A 381 -12.56 21.27 -4.44
N ASP A 382 -13.05 21.04 -3.22
CA ASP A 382 -13.62 22.09 -2.37
C ASP A 382 -12.69 22.43 -1.18
N PRO A 383 -11.96 23.56 -1.22
CA PRO A 383 -11.06 23.96 -0.14
C PRO A 383 -11.82 24.38 1.14
N ARG A 384 -13.12 24.68 1.06
CA ARG A 384 -13.92 25.15 2.22
C ARG A 384 -14.02 24.09 3.30
N LEU A 385 -14.07 22.82 2.90
CA LEU A 385 -14.07 21.69 3.82
C LEU A 385 -12.83 21.72 4.73
N PHE A 386 -11.65 21.84 4.14
CA PHE A 386 -10.39 21.86 4.89
C PHE A 386 -10.21 23.15 5.68
N LEU A 387 -10.65 24.29 5.13
CA LEU A 387 -10.62 25.58 5.84
C LEU A 387 -11.41 25.52 7.16
N ALA A 388 -12.59 24.90 7.17
CA ALA A 388 -13.39 24.74 8.39
C ALA A 388 -12.66 23.97 9.50
N TYR A 389 -11.88 22.95 9.14
CA TYR A 389 -11.11 22.12 10.08
C TYR A 389 -9.77 22.73 10.49
N SER A 390 -9.24 23.65 9.69
CA SER A 390 -7.98 24.35 9.97
C SER A 390 -8.10 25.46 11.03
N GLN A 391 -9.33 25.86 11.39
CA GLN A 391 -9.61 26.91 12.37
C GLN A 391 -9.11 26.59 13.78
N GLU A 392 -8.84 27.63 14.56
CA GLU A 392 -8.24 27.56 15.90
C GLU A 392 -9.05 26.75 16.92
N ALA A 393 -10.37 26.68 16.76
CA ALA A 393 -11.27 25.95 17.65
C ALA A 393 -11.13 24.42 17.59
N ASN A 394 -10.46 23.89 16.56
CA ASN A 394 -10.32 22.45 16.36
C ASN A 394 -9.07 21.87 17.06
N ALA A 395 -9.08 20.56 17.26
CA ALA A 395 -7.93 19.84 17.81
C ALA A 395 -6.68 20.01 16.95
N ILE A 396 -5.49 20.04 17.59
CA ILE A 396 -4.20 20.27 16.92
C ILE A 396 -3.99 19.29 15.76
N GLY A 397 -4.19 17.99 15.98
CA GLY A 397 -4.01 16.96 14.93
C GLY A 397 -4.96 17.12 13.74
N LEU A 398 -6.18 17.62 13.98
CA LEU A 398 -7.16 17.87 12.93
C LEU A 398 -6.77 19.12 12.12
N ARG A 399 -6.27 20.15 12.79
CA ARG A 399 -5.77 21.38 12.15
C ARG A 399 -4.56 21.10 11.29
N THR A 400 -3.59 20.32 11.77
CA THR A 400 -2.40 19.96 10.98
C THR A 400 -2.77 19.13 9.76
N ALA A 401 -3.65 18.13 9.90
CA ALA A 401 -4.12 17.32 8.77
C ALA A 401 -4.88 18.16 7.73
N ALA A 402 -5.72 19.10 8.18
CA ALA A 402 -6.44 20.02 7.29
C ALA A 402 -5.48 20.98 6.57
N MET A 403 -4.43 21.46 7.24
CA MET A 403 -3.40 22.29 6.62
C MET A 403 -2.60 21.52 5.57
N ASP A 404 -2.23 20.27 5.84
CA ASP A 404 -1.56 19.42 4.86
C ASP A 404 -2.43 19.19 3.64
N ALA A 405 -3.74 18.96 3.83
CA ALA A 405 -4.69 18.84 2.73
C ALA A 405 -4.80 20.14 1.90
N LEU A 406 -4.86 21.31 2.54
CA LEU A 406 -4.85 22.60 1.84
C LEU A 406 -3.57 22.82 1.04
N LEU A 407 -2.42 22.45 1.61
CA LEU A 407 -1.11 22.62 0.97
C LEU A 407 -0.90 21.65 -0.20
N LEU A 408 -1.39 20.41 -0.13
CA LEU A 408 -1.28 19.47 -1.24
C LEU A 408 -2.21 19.82 -2.41
N MET A 409 -3.25 20.60 -2.15
CA MET A 409 -4.12 21.19 -3.17
C MET A 409 -3.44 22.39 -3.84
N LYS A 410 -4.08 22.99 -4.85
CA LYS A 410 -3.57 24.14 -5.61
C LYS A 410 -3.58 25.49 -4.84
N TRP A 411 -3.10 25.53 -3.59
CA TRP A 411 -3.15 26.70 -2.70
C TRP A 411 -2.46 27.95 -3.24
N TRP A 412 -1.41 27.79 -4.04
CA TRP A 412 -0.67 28.90 -4.66
C TRP A 412 -1.46 29.66 -5.73
N ARG A 413 -2.58 29.09 -6.22
CA ARG A 413 -3.41 29.76 -7.23
C ARG A 413 -4.26 30.89 -6.65
N THR A 414 -4.53 30.85 -5.35
CA THR A 414 -5.47 31.78 -4.72
C THR A 414 -4.75 32.65 -3.70
N LYS A 415 -4.65 33.96 -3.97
CA LYS A 415 -4.02 34.94 -3.06
C LYS A 415 -4.57 34.88 -1.63
N ALA A 416 -5.88 34.68 -1.48
CA ALA A 416 -6.53 34.57 -0.17
C ALA A 416 -6.03 33.36 0.64
N LEU A 417 -5.79 32.21 0.00
CA LEU A 417 -5.26 31.01 0.68
C LEU A 417 -3.81 31.23 1.10
N ILE A 418 -3.01 31.86 0.25
CA ILE A 418 -1.62 32.22 0.59
C ILE A 418 -1.60 33.12 1.83
N GLN A 419 -2.39 34.19 1.82
CA GLN A 419 -2.48 35.11 2.96
C GLN A 419 -2.94 34.40 4.24
N TYR A 420 -3.92 33.51 4.14
CA TYR A 420 -4.40 32.71 5.26
C TYR A 420 -3.31 31.79 5.83
N ILE A 421 -2.60 31.05 4.98
CA ILE A 421 -1.53 30.14 5.40
C ILE A 421 -0.40 30.91 6.11
N PHE A 422 0.05 32.05 5.56
CA PHE A 422 1.06 32.88 6.22
C PHE A 422 0.55 33.54 7.52
N ALA A 423 -0.73 33.90 7.58
CA ALA A 423 -1.34 34.39 8.82
C ALA A 423 -1.33 33.32 9.92
N VAL A 424 -1.58 32.05 9.57
CA VAL A 424 -1.46 30.92 10.52
C VAL A 424 -0.01 30.79 10.99
N VAL A 425 0.96 30.80 10.08
CA VAL A 425 2.39 30.71 10.46
C VAL A 425 2.81 31.86 11.39
N ALA A 426 2.27 33.06 11.22
CA ALA A 426 2.62 34.22 12.03
C ALA A 426 1.88 34.25 13.39
N HIS A 427 0.58 33.97 13.40
CA HIS A 427 -0.33 34.34 14.49
C HIS A 427 -0.96 33.17 15.24
N ASP A 428 -0.82 31.93 14.77
CA ASP A 428 -1.42 30.77 15.43
C ASP A 428 -0.90 30.61 16.87
N PRO A 429 -1.78 30.38 17.86
CA PRO A 429 -1.39 30.21 19.25
C PRO A 429 -0.51 28.97 19.48
N SER A 430 -0.66 27.92 18.67
CA SER A 430 0.10 26.68 18.80
C SER A 430 1.41 26.73 18.04
N ARG A 431 2.54 26.61 18.77
CA ARG A 431 3.88 26.56 18.19
C ARG A 431 4.06 25.35 17.27
N ASP A 432 3.43 24.23 17.61
CA ASP A 432 3.50 23.00 16.83
C ASP A 432 2.82 23.18 15.48
N VAL A 433 1.64 23.82 15.44
CA VAL A 433 0.94 24.13 14.19
C VAL A 433 1.78 25.09 13.33
N ARG A 434 2.32 26.16 13.91
CA ARG A 434 3.18 27.11 13.16
C ARG A 434 4.38 26.42 12.53
N ARG A 435 5.10 25.61 13.32
CA ARG A 435 6.29 24.89 12.86
C ARG A 435 5.92 23.85 11.79
N HIS A 436 4.82 23.14 12.00
CA HIS A 436 4.32 22.15 11.05
C HIS A 436 3.98 22.79 9.71
N VAL A 437 3.14 23.83 9.71
CA VAL A 437 2.73 24.52 8.48
C VAL A 437 3.94 25.13 7.76
N ALA A 438 4.85 25.78 8.48
CA ALA A 438 6.08 26.34 7.88
C ALA A 438 6.92 25.26 7.19
N ARG A 439 7.05 24.09 7.83
CA ARG A 439 7.76 22.94 7.25
C ARG A 439 7.01 22.35 6.05
N SER A 440 5.69 22.13 6.19
CA SER A 440 4.85 21.58 5.13
C SER A 440 4.85 22.46 3.87
N ILE A 441 4.92 23.79 4.00
CA ILE A 441 5.06 24.69 2.85
C ILE A 441 6.33 24.36 2.04
N VAL A 442 7.48 24.21 2.70
CA VAL A 442 8.75 23.91 2.03
C VAL A 442 8.70 22.54 1.35
N THR A 443 8.17 21.53 2.04
CA THR A 443 8.08 20.17 1.49
C THR A 443 7.12 20.12 0.31
N THR A 444 5.97 20.77 0.42
CA THR A 444 4.96 20.82 -0.63
C THR A 444 5.48 21.58 -1.85
N LEU A 445 6.16 22.72 -1.69
CA LEU A 445 6.75 23.44 -2.83
C LEU A 445 7.76 22.58 -3.60
N ALA A 446 8.56 21.77 -2.89
CA ALA A 446 9.47 20.83 -3.53
C ALA A 446 8.71 19.75 -4.33
N VAL A 447 7.62 19.21 -3.77
CA VAL A 447 6.75 18.24 -4.47
C VAL A 447 6.12 18.88 -5.71
N LEU A 448 5.57 20.07 -5.60
CA LEU A 448 4.91 20.78 -6.72
C LEU A 448 5.88 21.12 -7.84
N HIS A 449 7.12 21.46 -7.50
CA HIS A 449 8.18 21.66 -8.48
C HIS A 449 8.54 20.34 -9.18
N ALA A 450 8.67 19.24 -8.42
CA ALA A 450 8.96 17.92 -8.98
C ALA A 450 7.85 17.41 -9.92
N VAL A 451 6.59 17.68 -9.58
CA VAL A 451 5.41 17.36 -10.42
C VAL A 451 5.32 18.27 -11.66
N GLY A 452 6.05 19.39 -11.68
CA GLY A 452 6.02 20.36 -12.79
C GLY A 452 4.82 21.31 -12.78
N ASP A 453 4.05 21.31 -11.68
CA ASP A 453 2.84 22.10 -11.48
C ASP A 453 3.15 23.59 -11.21
N VAL A 454 4.36 23.86 -10.71
CA VAL A 454 4.93 25.21 -10.53
C VAL A 454 6.17 25.32 -11.40
N ARG A 455 6.03 25.92 -12.59
CA ARG A 455 7.17 26.25 -13.45
C ARG A 455 7.75 27.60 -13.03
N PRO A 456 9.09 27.74 -12.96
CA PRO A 456 9.70 29.06 -12.80
C PRO A 456 9.26 29.92 -13.99
N ALA A 457 8.71 31.11 -13.70
CA ALA A 457 8.28 32.05 -14.72
C ALA A 457 9.48 32.40 -15.62
N GLY A 458 9.40 32.05 -16.92
CA GLY A 458 10.43 32.41 -17.89
C GLY A 458 10.73 31.41 -19.02
N ARG A 459 10.01 30.30 -19.18
CA ARG A 459 10.14 29.46 -20.38
C ARG A 459 8.77 29.11 -20.95
N ASP A 460 8.22 30.04 -21.71
CA ASP A 460 7.37 29.67 -22.84
C ASP A 460 8.30 29.02 -23.87
N GLU A 461 8.33 27.69 -23.92
CA GLU A 461 8.80 27.03 -25.13
C GLU A 461 7.81 27.38 -26.24
N PRO A 462 8.24 28.02 -27.34
CA PRO A 462 7.33 28.25 -28.44
C PRO A 462 6.87 26.88 -28.94
N LEU A 463 5.55 26.71 -29.03
CA LEU A 463 4.90 25.62 -29.74
C LEU A 463 5.62 25.42 -31.09
N LEU A 464 6.36 24.32 -31.23
CA LEU A 464 7.03 23.95 -32.47
C LEU A 464 5.96 23.68 -33.53
N VAL A 465 5.61 24.72 -34.27
CA VAL A 465 5.02 24.55 -35.60
C VAL A 465 6.12 23.96 -36.46
N VAL A 466 5.95 22.70 -36.84
CA VAL A 466 6.79 22.03 -37.83
C VAL A 466 6.47 22.66 -39.18
N GLU A 467 7.25 23.67 -39.57
CA GLU A 467 7.46 23.97 -40.98
C GLU A 467 8.77 23.31 -41.40
N ASP A 468 8.65 22.38 -42.34
CA ASP A 468 9.75 21.74 -43.05
C ASP A 468 10.70 22.81 -43.61
N ASP A 469 11.95 22.82 -43.15
CA ASP A 469 13.03 23.03 -44.11
C ASP A 469 14.37 22.42 -43.69
N SER A 470 15.04 21.93 -44.72
CA SER A 470 16.19 21.05 -44.76
C SER A 470 17.51 21.68 -44.25
N GLY A 471 18.16 21.05 -43.26
CA GLY A 471 19.52 21.42 -42.83
C GLY A 471 20.08 20.59 -41.66
N ALA A 472 21.18 19.88 -41.90
CA ALA A 472 21.82 18.89 -41.01
C ALA A 472 22.13 19.34 -39.56
N PRO A 473 22.13 18.43 -38.56
CA PRO A 473 22.32 18.78 -37.16
C PRO A 473 23.80 18.97 -36.80
N LYS A 474 24.10 20.03 -36.03
CA LYS A 474 25.35 20.20 -35.30
C LYS A 474 25.11 19.95 -33.82
N ASP A 475 25.64 18.85 -33.32
CA ASP A 475 25.71 18.53 -31.89
C ASP A 475 26.49 19.61 -31.13
N ARG A 476 25.82 20.28 -30.17
CA ARG A 476 26.47 20.92 -29.03
C ARG A 476 25.79 20.45 -27.76
N ALA A 477 26.36 19.42 -27.16
CA ALA A 477 26.10 19.02 -25.79
C ALA A 477 26.35 20.20 -24.83
N LYS A 478 25.29 20.74 -24.22
CA LYS A 478 25.39 21.60 -23.03
C LYS A 478 25.18 20.76 -21.77
N LYS A 479 26.26 20.11 -21.36
CA LYS A 479 26.44 19.56 -20.02
C LYS A 479 26.93 20.71 -19.12
N GLY A 480 26.19 21.03 -18.05
CA GLY A 480 26.70 21.87 -16.96
C GLY A 480 25.88 23.11 -16.62
N GLU A 481 24.69 22.94 -16.03
CA GLU A 481 24.06 23.99 -15.21
C GLU A 481 23.41 23.42 -13.94
N GLY A 482 22.87 22.20 -13.99
CA GLY A 482 22.30 21.52 -12.80
C GLY A 482 23.30 21.30 -11.66
N ASP A 483 24.58 21.14 -12.00
CA ASP A 483 25.65 20.89 -11.02
C ASP A 483 26.09 22.15 -10.26
N MET A 484 25.77 23.35 -10.78
CA MET A 484 26.06 24.61 -10.09
C MET A 484 25.00 24.94 -9.04
N LEU A 485 23.72 24.62 -9.27
CA LEU A 485 22.65 24.90 -8.31
C LEU A 485 22.76 24.03 -7.04
N VAL A 486 23.14 22.76 -7.20
CA VAL A 486 23.36 21.83 -6.08
C VAL A 486 24.57 22.23 -5.23
N LYS A 487 25.59 22.87 -5.82
CA LYS A 487 26.73 23.41 -5.07
C LYS A 487 26.39 24.68 -4.29
N SER A 488 25.49 25.51 -4.80
CA SER A 488 25.02 26.71 -4.09
C SER A 488 24.16 26.37 -2.86
N LEU A 489 23.37 25.29 -2.92
CA LEU A 489 22.53 24.84 -1.81
C LEU A 489 23.29 24.10 -0.68
N LYS A 490 24.53 23.66 -0.93
CA LYS A 490 25.39 23.03 0.09
C LYS A 490 26.21 24.03 0.90
N LYS A 491 26.08 25.32 0.63
CA LYS A 491 26.93 26.36 1.20
C LYS A 491 26.12 27.51 1.79
N GLU A 492 25.16 27.18 2.65
CA GLU A 492 24.66 28.03 3.75
C GLU A 492 24.33 27.18 4.97
#